data_AF-A0AA36FWY7-F1
#
_entry.id   AF-A0AA36FWY7-F1
#
_cell.length_a   1.000
_cell.length_b   1.000
_cell.length_c   1.000
_cell.angle_alpha   90.00
_cell.angle_beta   90.00
_cell.angle_gamma   90.00
#
_symmetry.space_group_name_H-M   'P 1'
#
loop_
_entity.id
_entity.type
_entity.pdbx_description
1 polymer ?
#
loop_
_entity_poly.entity_id
_entity_poly.type
_entity_poly.pdbx_seq_one_letter_code
_entity_poly.pdbx_strand_id
1 'polypeptide(L)'
;MLLRISLFLLLSTFLNEASPDEGELHSDHVFRAEEIIDLPVGRFPDPECQYTVRHRAPDGPPAHGDVRIGDPLWHEWSCSYGPLASSMYCMIVNNCTVAENRRASYKVPILDEFGCSLFPTILPHVQYTNDLAANLPVHAFSLDIDKAAVFFECNIKLLLKLNGVCRRPSCVPIERFREGDGTL
;
A
#
# COMPACT_ATOMS: atom_id res chain seq x y z
N MET A 1 5.10 66.41 -3.85
CA MET A 1 6.26 65.63 -4.34
C MET A 1 6.97 65.09 -3.11
N LEU A 2 7.15 63.77 -3.05
CA LEU A 2 7.43 62.96 -1.86
C LEU A 2 8.61 63.42 -0.99
N LEU A 3 8.45 63.35 0.34
CA LEU A 3 9.43 62.63 1.17
C LEU A 3 8.81 62.09 2.47
N ARG A 4 9.10 60.81 2.72
CA ARG A 4 8.71 59.99 3.88
C ARG A 4 9.50 60.38 5.14
N ILE A 5 8.93 60.04 6.30
CA ILE A 5 9.51 59.28 7.44
C ILE A 5 8.93 59.81 8.77
N SER A 6 8.21 58.93 9.49
CA SER A 6 8.10 58.85 10.97
C SER A 6 7.27 57.59 11.27
N LEU A 7 7.91 56.44 11.56
CA LEU A 7 8.30 55.97 12.89
C LEU A 7 7.09 55.71 13.81
N PHE A 8 6.54 54.48 13.77
CA PHE A 8 5.83 53.90 14.92
C PHE A 8 6.08 52.38 14.97
N LEU A 9 6.98 52.02 15.90
CA LEU A 9 7.06 50.72 16.52
C LEU A 9 5.80 50.52 17.37
N LEU A 10 5.04 49.46 17.13
CA LEU A 10 4.20 48.86 18.17
C LEU A 10 4.29 47.33 18.07
N LEU A 11 4.85 46.78 19.14
CA LEU A 11 4.84 45.37 19.53
C LEU A 11 3.41 44.81 19.44
N SER A 12 3.24 43.66 18.81
CA SER A 12 2.15 42.74 19.11
C SER A 12 2.75 41.44 19.65
N THR A 13 2.83 41.36 20.97
CA THR A 13 2.94 40.11 21.72
C THR A 13 1.66 39.31 21.48
N PHE A 14 1.72 38.28 20.64
CA PHE A 14 0.65 37.29 20.61
C PHE A 14 0.92 36.21 21.66
N LEU A 15 -0.12 36.00 22.46
CA LEU A 15 -0.17 35.14 23.62
C LEU A 15 0.05 33.68 23.24
N ASN A 16 0.73 33.01 24.16
CA ASN A 16 0.98 31.57 24.21
C ASN A 16 -0.33 30.85 24.55
N GLU A 17 -1.00 30.23 23.59
CA GLU A 17 -2.06 29.24 23.84
C GLU A 17 -1.51 27.86 23.47
N ALA A 18 -1.09 27.11 24.50
CA ALA A 18 -0.88 25.68 24.40
C ALA A 18 -2.25 24.99 24.47
N SER A 19 -2.75 24.53 23.33
CA SER A 19 -3.94 23.67 23.23
C SER A 19 -3.63 22.27 23.76
N PRO A 20 -4.57 21.59 24.44
CA PRO A 20 -4.41 20.20 24.82
C PRO A 20 -4.53 19.29 23.58
N ASP A 21 -3.60 18.36 23.47
CA ASP A 21 -3.45 17.33 22.44
C ASP A 21 -4.73 16.46 22.32
N GLU A 22 -5.49 16.65 21.24
CA GLU A 22 -6.61 15.75 20.89
C GLU A 22 -6.02 14.51 20.22
N GLY A 23 -5.93 13.41 20.97
CA GLY A 23 -5.49 12.11 20.46
C GLY A 23 -6.34 11.66 19.27
N GLU A 24 -5.66 11.32 18.16
CA GLU A 24 -6.30 10.90 16.92
C GLU A 24 -6.92 9.50 17.04
N LEU A 25 -8.19 9.39 16.65
CA LEU A 25 -9.00 8.17 16.68
C LEU A 25 -8.73 7.31 15.43
N HIS A 26 -8.18 6.11 15.61
CA HIS A 26 -8.21 5.04 14.60
C HIS A 26 -8.80 3.76 15.19
N SER A 27 -9.77 3.20 14.47
CA SER A 27 -10.65 2.12 14.93
C SER A 27 -9.89 0.82 15.21
N ASP A 28 -10.24 0.24 16.35
CA ASP A 28 -10.09 -1.14 16.84
C ASP A 28 -8.93 -1.46 17.78
N HIS A 29 -7.88 -0.63 17.87
CA HIS A 29 -6.97 -0.62 19.03
C HIS A 29 -6.52 0.81 19.34
N VAL A 30 -7.01 1.38 20.44
CA VAL A 30 -6.48 2.64 20.99
C VAL A 30 -5.14 2.33 21.63
N PHE A 31 -4.08 2.36 20.84
CA PHE A 31 -2.72 2.38 21.39
C PHE A 31 -2.52 3.73 22.05
N ARG A 32 -2.12 3.71 23.32
CA ARG A 32 -1.69 4.93 23.99
C ARG A 32 -0.40 5.39 23.34
N ALA A 33 -0.18 6.71 23.23
CA ALA A 33 1.05 7.24 22.67
C ALA A 33 2.30 6.68 23.39
N GLU A 34 2.17 6.34 24.67
CA GLU A 34 3.21 5.73 25.49
C GLU A 34 3.50 4.24 25.17
N GLU A 35 2.64 3.57 24.41
CA GLU A 35 2.79 2.17 23.97
C GLU A 35 3.38 2.06 22.55
N ILE A 36 3.47 3.18 21.83
CA ILE A 36 4.11 3.25 20.52
C ILE A 36 5.62 3.32 20.72
N ILE A 37 6.32 2.27 20.33
CA ILE A 37 7.78 2.24 20.37
C ILE A 37 8.30 2.91 19.09
N ASP A 38 8.73 4.16 19.20
CA ASP A 38 9.42 4.85 18.11
C ASP A 38 10.79 4.22 17.86
N LEU A 39 10.96 3.65 16.67
CA LEU A 39 12.24 3.10 16.25
C LEU A 39 13.16 4.24 15.79
N PRO A 40 14.41 4.31 16.28
CA PRO A 40 15.33 5.34 15.82
C PRO A 40 15.68 5.09 14.34
N VAL A 41 15.34 6.05 13.47
CA VAL A 41 15.52 5.99 12.01
C VAL A 41 16.97 5.69 11.60
N GLY A 42 17.96 6.03 12.44
CA GLY A 42 19.38 5.69 12.21
C GLY A 42 19.74 4.21 12.40
N ARG A 43 18.88 3.41 13.06
CA ARG A 43 19.04 1.96 13.24
C ARG A 43 18.02 1.17 12.41
N PHE A 44 16.86 1.76 12.12
CA PHE A 44 15.76 1.18 11.35
C PHE A 44 15.37 2.14 10.21
N PRO A 45 16.20 2.27 9.16
CA PRO A 45 15.88 3.15 8.05
C PRO A 45 14.69 2.60 7.27
N ASP A 46 13.84 3.49 6.73
CA ASP A 46 12.78 3.09 5.81
C ASP A 46 13.38 2.50 4.52
N PRO A 47 12.83 1.40 3.98
CA PRO A 47 13.31 0.85 2.73
C PRO A 47 12.82 1.68 1.53
N GLU A 48 13.59 1.60 0.45
CA GLU A 48 13.13 2.06 -0.86
C GLU A 48 12.25 0.97 -1.49
N CYS A 49 10.96 1.25 -1.64
CA CYS A 49 10.00 0.35 -2.26
C CYS A 49 9.58 0.83 -3.65
N GLN A 50 9.46 -0.10 -4.57
CA GLN A 50 9.02 0.11 -5.95
C GLN A 50 7.84 -0.78 -6.28
N TYR A 51 6.89 -0.22 -7.02
CA TYR A 51 5.73 -0.92 -7.55
C TYR A 51 5.71 -0.75 -9.07
N THR A 52 5.61 -1.86 -9.80
CA THR A 52 5.53 -1.85 -11.27
C THR A 52 4.42 -2.75 -11.78
N VAL A 53 3.90 -2.42 -12.95
CA VAL A 53 2.93 -3.22 -13.70
C VAL A 53 3.46 -3.44 -15.10
N ARG A 54 3.52 -4.70 -15.53
CA ARG A 54 4.04 -5.12 -16.83
C ARG A 54 3.05 -6.02 -17.55
N HIS A 55 3.15 -6.11 -18.87
CA HIS A 55 2.35 -7.06 -19.62
C HIS A 55 2.94 -8.47 -19.58
N ARG A 56 2.08 -9.45 -19.26
CA ARG A 56 2.29 -10.90 -19.42
C ARG A 56 3.38 -11.56 -18.56
N ALA A 57 4.48 -10.88 -18.24
CA ALA A 57 5.66 -11.46 -17.59
C ALA A 57 6.45 -10.43 -16.75
N PRO A 58 7.31 -10.87 -15.81
CA PRO A 58 8.16 -9.98 -14.98
C PRO A 58 9.11 -9.09 -15.78
N ASP A 59 9.57 -9.55 -16.94
CA ASP A 59 10.45 -8.82 -17.87
C ASP A 59 9.67 -8.16 -19.02
N GLY A 60 8.34 -8.21 -18.95
CA GLY A 60 7.46 -7.64 -19.97
C GLY A 60 7.56 -6.11 -20.07
N PRO A 61 7.01 -5.55 -21.17
CA PRO A 61 6.96 -4.11 -21.32
C PRO A 61 6.06 -3.50 -20.23
N PRO A 62 6.40 -2.30 -19.72
CA PRO A 62 5.54 -1.61 -18.77
C PRO A 62 4.12 -1.44 -19.29
N ALA A 63 3.13 -1.67 -18.44
CA ALA A 63 1.72 -1.47 -18.76
C ALA A 63 1.36 0.03 -18.60
N HIS A 64 1.88 0.86 -19.51
CA HIS A 64 1.57 2.29 -19.57
C HIS A 64 0.62 2.56 -20.76
N GLY A 65 -0.58 3.07 -20.48
CA GLY A 65 -1.56 3.45 -21.52
C GLY A 65 -2.77 2.52 -21.58
N ASP A 66 -3.09 2.01 -22.78
CA ASP A 66 -4.29 1.24 -23.08
C ASP A 66 -4.17 -0.22 -22.64
N VAL A 67 -4.63 -0.52 -21.44
CA VAL A 67 -4.86 -1.90 -20.97
C VAL A 67 -6.30 -2.28 -21.26
N ARG A 68 -6.51 -3.41 -21.95
CA ARG A 68 -7.84 -3.94 -22.25
C ARG A 68 -8.23 -4.99 -21.22
N ILE A 69 -9.53 -5.09 -20.96
CA ILE A 69 -10.07 -6.19 -20.14
C ILE A 69 -9.62 -7.52 -20.73
N GLY A 70 -9.11 -8.40 -19.88
CA GLY A 70 -8.54 -9.70 -20.23
C GLY A 70 -7.04 -9.69 -20.50
N ASP A 71 -6.40 -8.53 -20.67
CA ASP A 71 -4.96 -8.47 -20.89
C ASP A 71 -4.21 -9.06 -19.67
N PRO A 72 -3.23 -9.95 -19.89
CA PRO A 72 -2.44 -10.50 -18.80
C PRO A 72 -1.49 -9.43 -18.27
N LEU A 73 -1.58 -9.14 -16.98
CA LEU A 73 -0.75 -8.19 -16.26
C LEU A 73 0.09 -8.91 -15.19
N TRP A 74 1.25 -8.33 -14.94
CA TRP A 74 2.19 -8.75 -13.92
C TRP A 74 2.46 -7.58 -13.01
N HIS A 75 1.90 -7.63 -11.81
CA HIS A 75 2.17 -6.65 -10.76
C HIS A 75 3.37 -7.12 -9.94
N GLU A 76 4.28 -6.20 -9.61
CA GLU A 76 5.47 -6.51 -8.83
C GLU A 76 5.74 -5.41 -7.81
N TRP A 77 5.94 -5.83 -6.56
CA TRP A 77 6.40 -4.99 -5.45
C TRP A 77 7.76 -5.47 -5.00
N SER A 78 8.68 -4.54 -4.77
CA SER A 78 10.04 -4.84 -4.31
C SER A 78 10.54 -3.73 -3.39
N CYS A 79 11.08 -4.09 -2.24
CA CYS A 79 11.69 -3.17 -1.29
C CYS A 79 13.17 -3.51 -1.07
N SER A 80 13.99 -2.49 -0.83
CA SER A 80 15.41 -2.64 -0.55
C SER A 80 15.84 -1.75 0.62
N TYR A 81 16.63 -2.31 1.53
CA TYR A 81 17.32 -1.56 2.59
C TYR A 81 18.80 -1.30 2.24
N GLY A 82 19.13 -1.37 0.94
CA GLY A 82 20.51 -1.30 0.49
C GLY A 82 21.36 -2.49 0.97
N PRO A 83 22.69 -2.35 1.01
CA PRO A 83 23.61 -3.49 1.18
C PRO A 83 23.66 -4.12 2.59
N LEU A 84 23.09 -3.48 3.62
CA LEU A 84 23.47 -3.77 5.01
C LEU A 84 22.33 -4.26 5.94
N ALA A 85 21.06 -4.15 5.54
CA ALA A 85 19.96 -4.28 6.51
C ALA A 85 18.74 -5.12 6.06
N SER A 86 18.80 -5.80 4.91
CA SER A 86 17.63 -6.50 4.36
C SER A 86 17.26 -7.81 5.07
N SER A 87 18.16 -8.41 5.85
CA SER A 87 18.00 -9.79 6.31
C SER A 87 16.98 -9.99 7.43
N MET A 88 16.57 -8.93 8.13
CA MET A 88 15.67 -9.00 9.29
C MET A 88 14.20 -8.66 8.99
N TYR A 89 13.92 -8.11 7.81
CA TYR A 89 12.60 -7.61 7.48
C TYR A 89 11.86 -8.51 6.49
N CYS A 90 10.54 -8.36 6.51
CA CYS A 90 9.60 -8.97 5.61
C CYS A 90 8.66 -7.88 5.08
N MET A 91 8.24 -8.02 3.84
CA MET A 91 7.23 -7.18 3.22
C MET A 91 5.91 -7.93 3.12
N ILE A 92 4.81 -7.26 3.46
CA ILE A 92 3.45 -7.71 3.17
C ILE A 92 2.74 -6.61 2.37
N VAL A 93 2.08 -7.01 1.29
CA VAL A 93 1.17 -6.15 0.52
C VAL A 93 -0.24 -6.35 1.07
N ASN A 94 -0.91 -5.29 1.50
CA ASN A 94 -2.24 -5.37 2.09
C ASN A 94 -3.06 -4.10 1.82
N ASN A 95 -4.35 -4.11 2.20
CA ASN A 95 -5.27 -2.96 2.04
C ASN A 95 -5.20 -2.35 0.64
N CYS A 96 -5.24 -3.21 -0.38
CA CYS A 96 -5.21 -2.74 -1.75
C CYS A 96 -6.60 -2.27 -2.17
N THR A 97 -6.63 -1.21 -2.94
CA THR A 97 -7.82 -0.72 -3.62
C THR A 97 -7.56 -0.62 -5.12
N VAL A 98 -8.63 -0.73 -5.90
CA VAL A 98 -8.59 -0.49 -7.33
C VAL A 98 -9.54 0.63 -7.72
N ALA A 99 -9.12 1.44 -8.69
CA ALA A 99 -9.90 2.53 -9.22
C ALA A 99 -9.66 2.71 -10.73
N GLU A 100 -10.55 3.46 -11.37
CA GLU A 100 -10.41 3.84 -12.79
C GLU A 100 -9.14 4.67 -13.01
N ASN A 101 -8.87 5.61 -12.11
CA ASN A 101 -7.70 6.48 -12.15
C ASN A 101 -7.38 7.02 -10.74
N ARG A 102 -6.23 7.68 -10.59
CA ARG A 102 -5.76 8.24 -9.30
C ARG A 102 -6.73 9.20 -8.60
N ARG A 103 -7.57 9.89 -9.36
CA ARG A 103 -8.48 10.93 -8.87
C ARG A 103 -9.91 10.43 -8.67
N ALA A 104 -10.18 9.16 -8.96
CA ALA A 104 -11.48 8.59 -8.74
C ALA A 104 -11.80 8.63 -7.23
N SER A 105 -12.97 9.18 -6.90
CA SER A 105 -13.47 9.23 -5.52
C SER A 105 -13.88 7.85 -5.01
N TYR A 106 -14.35 7.01 -5.93
CA TYR A 106 -14.71 5.63 -5.63
C TYR A 106 -13.52 4.71 -5.88
N LYS A 107 -13.14 3.98 -4.83
CA LYS A 107 -12.10 2.94 -4.87
C LYS A 107 -12.70 1.67 -4.30
N VAL A 108 -12.55 0.56 -5.01
CA VAL A 108 -13.04 -0.75 -4.55
C VAL A 108 -11.91 -1.46 -3.80
N PRO A 109 -12.11 -1.87 -2.53
CA PRO A 109 -11.12 -2.69 -1.84
C PRO A 109 -11.00 -4.05 -2.53
N ILE A 110 -9.77 -4.51 -2.75
CA ILE A 110 -9.48 -5.76 -3.45
C ILE A 110 -8.59 -6.71 -2.64
N LEU A 111 -7.75 -6.18 -1.74
CA LEU A 111 -7.07 -6.97 -0.71
C LEU A 111 -7.45 -6.45 0.67
N ASP A 112 -7.70 -7.36 1.61
CA ASP A 112 -7.98 -7.03 3.01
C ASP A 112 -6.74 -6.58 3.80
N GLU A 113 -6.92 -6.33 5.09
CA GLU A 113 -5.87 -5.86 6.00
C GLU A 113 -4.77 -6.88 6.27
N PHE A 114 -5.04 -8.16 6.01
CA PHE A 114 -4.10 -9.26 6.16
C PHE A 114 -3.38 -9.56 4.83
N GLY A 115 -3.81 -9.00 3.70
CA GLY A 115 -3.22 -9.22 2.38
C GLY A 115 -3.88 -10.34 1.59
N CYS A 116 -5.09 -10.76 1.97
CA CYS A 116 -5.87 -11.74 1.23
C CYS A 116 -6.81 -11.07 0.23
N SER A 117 -6.99 -11.71 -0.92
CA SER A 117 -7.86 -11.20 -1.98
C SER A 117 -9.31 -11.35 -1.58
N LEU A 118 -10.08 -10.29 -1.80
CA LEU A 118 -11.53 -10.27 -1.63
C LEU A 118 -12.25 -10.91 -2.84
N PHE A 119 -11.55 -11.09 -3.96
CA PHE A 119 -12.10 -11.69 -5.18
C PHE A 119 -11.20 -12.81 -5.76
N PRO A 120 -10.93 -13.92 -5.02
CA PRO A 120 -9.93 -14.93 -5.39
C PRO A 120 -10.10 -15.57 -6.78
N THR A 121 -11.32 -15.59 -7.32
CA THR A 121 -11.63 -16.16 -8.64
C THR A 121 -11.10 -15.32 -9.81
N ILE A 122 -11.02 -13.99 -9.66
CA ILE A 122 -10.57 -13.06 -10.71
C ILE A 122 -9.25 -12.37 -10.35
N LEU A 123 -8.97 -12.23 -9.05
CA LEU A 123 -7.76 -11.64 -8.50
C LEU A 123 -7.15 -12.66 -7.52
N PRO A 124 -6.11 -13.39 -7.90
CA PRO A 124 -5.51 -14.38 -7.02
C PRO A 124 -4.84 -13.72 -5.80
N HIS A 125 -4.40 -14.54 -4.84
CA HIS A 125 -3.59 -14.06 -3.73
C HIS A 125 -2.21 -13.61 -4.19
N VAL A 126 -1.67 -12.57 -3.53
CA VAL A 126 -0.30 -12.09 -3.76
C VAL A 126 0.70 -13.19 -3.45
N GLN A 127 1.67 -13.40 -4.35
CA GLN A 127 2.71 -14.40 -4.19
C GLN A 127 4.01 -13.72 -3.79
N TYR A 128 4.65 -14.22 -2.73
CA TYR A 128 5.89 -13.66 -2.22
C TYR A 128 7.08 -14.46 -2.74
N THR A 129 7.91 -13.85 -3.59
CA THR A 129 9.07 -14.51 -4.20
C THR A 129 10.29 -14.50 -3.30
N ASN A 130 10.41 -13.51 -2.41
CA ASN A 130 11.39 -13.47 -1.33
C ASN A 130 10.86 -12.59 -0.18
N ASP A 131 11.70 -12.34 0.83
CA ASP A 131 11.30 -11.61 2.04
C ASP A 131 10.80 -10.19 1.75
N LEU A 132 11.35 -9.51 0.74
CA LEU A 132 11.06 -8.12 0.39
C LEU A 132 10.52 -7.94 -1.03
N ALA A 133 10.09 -9.02 -1.69
CA ALA A 133 9.51 -8.96 -3.02
C ALA A 133 8.27 -9.84 -3.15
N ALA A 134 7.31 -9.34 -3.92
CA ALA A 134 6.05 -10.00 -4.19
C ALA A 134 5.59 -9.73 -5.62
N ASN A 135 4.83 -10.66 -6.18
CA ASN A 135 4.19 -10.49 -7.47
C ASN A 135 2.72 -10.93 -7.44
N LEU A 136 1.99 -10.48 -8.45
CA LEU A 136 0.59 -10.86 -8.66
C LEU A 136 0.30 -10.91 -10.16
N PRO A 137 0.34 -12.11 -10.77
CA PRO A 137 -0.15 -12.31 -12.13
C PRO A 137 -1.68 -12.29 -12.12
N VAL A 138 -2.28 -11.41 -12.93
CA VAL A 138 -3.73 -11.27 -13.02
C VAL A 138 -4.14 -10.80 -14.41
N HIS A 139 -5.34 -11.11 -14.85
CA HIS A 139 -5.92 -10.52 -16.06
C HIS A 139 -6.60 -9.21 -15.70
N ALA A 140 -6.41 -8.17 -16.52
CA ALA A 140 -7.14 -6.91 -16.34
C ALA A 140 -8.66 -7.18 -16.28
N PHE A 141 -9.33 -6.68 -15.24
CA PHE A 141 -10.75 -6.89 -15.01
C PHE A 141 -11.47 -5.55 -14.85
N SER A 142 -12.79 -5.58 -14.77
CA SER A 142 -13.62 -4.41 -14.48
C SER A 142 -14.62 -4.81 -13.38
N LEU A 143 -14.70 -4.01 -12.32
CA LEU A 143 -15.65 -4.21 -11.23
C LEU A 143 -16.91 -3.35 -11.40
N ASP A 144 -16.82 -2.26 -12.19
CA ASP A 144 -17.92 -1.38 -12.59
C ASP A 144 -17.75 -1.00 -14.07
N ILE A 145 -18.82 -1.17 -14.83
CA ILE A 145 -18.85 -1.32 -16.29
C ILE A 145 -18.32 -0.05 -17.02
N ASP A 146 -17.76 -0.27 -18.22
CA ASP A 146 -17.21 0.68 -19.22
C ASP A 146 -15.69 0.91 -19.21
N LYS A 147 -14.96 0.62 -18.12
CA LYS A 147 -13.50 0.79 -18.09
C LYS A 147 -12.78 -0.32 -17.30
N ALA A 148 -11.58 -0.69 -17.78
CA ALA A 148 -10.71 -1.63 -17.08
C ALA A 148 -10.15 -1.00 -15.79
N ALA A 149 -10.04 -1.80 -14.75
CA ALA A 149 -9.47 -1.41 -13.48
C ALA A 149 -7.94 -1.36 -13.62
N VAL A 150 -7.37 -0.16 -13.78
CA VAL A 150 -5.96 0.05 -14.13
C VAL A 150 -5.13 0.67 -13.01
N PHE A 151 -5.77 1.25 -11.99
CA PHE A 151 -5.06 1.89 -10.90
C PHE A 151 -5.19 1.11 -9.61
N PHE A 152 -4.12 0.39 -9.25
CA PHE A 152 -3.98 -0.34 -7.98
C PHE A 152 -3.20 0.52 -7.00
N GLU A 153 -3.75 0.69 -5.80
CA GLU A 153 -3.11 1.40 -4.70
C GLU A 153 -3.11 0.49 -3.48
N CYS A 154 -1.91 0.17 -2.99
CA CYS A 154 -1.71 -0.82 -1.93
C CYS A 154 -0.83 -0.24 -0.83
N ASN A 155 -1.06 -0.71 0.39
CA ASN A 155 -0.15 -0.48 1.50
C ASN A 155 0.93 -1.55 1.53
N ILE A 156 2.11 -1.14 1.97
CA ILE A 156 3.23 -2.04 2.25
C ILE A 156 3.48 -2.03 3.75
N LYS A 157 3.30 -3.18 4.40
CA LYS A 157 3.65 -3.40 5.79
C LYS A 157 5.01 -4.09 5.89
N LEU A 158 5.88 -3.54 6.73
CA LEU A 158 7.18 -4.12 7.03
C LEU A 158 7.10 -4.83 8.38
N LEU A 159 7.51 -6.08 8.41
CA LEU A 159 7.52 -6.91 9.61
C LEU A 159 8.93 -7.37 9.94
N LEU A 160 9.20 -7.60 11.21
CA LEU A 160 10.40 -8.32 11.63
C LEU A 160 10.20 -9.83 11.44
N LYS A 161 11.25 -10.51 10.99
CA LYS A 161 11.29 -11.97 10.97
C LYS A 161 11.18 -12.52 12.38
N LEU A 162 10.36 -13.55 12.53
CA LEU A 162 10.33 -14.35 13.75
C LEU A 162 11.09 -15.64 13.50
N ASN A 163 12.14 -15.89 14.29
CA ASN A 163 13.03 -17.06 14.12
C ASN A 163 13.59 -17.19 12.70
N GLY A 164 13.91 -16.06 12.06
CA GLY A 164 14.42 -16.03 10.69
C GLY A 164 13.38 -16.28 9.60
N VAL A 165 12.09 -16.40 9.94
CA VAL A 165 11.02 -16.70 8.99
C VAL A 165 10.06 -15.51 8.86
N CYS A 166 9.66 -15.21 7.63
CA CYS A 166 8.60 -14.26 7.34
C CYS A 166 7.23 -14.89 7.54
N ARG A 167 6.43 -14.28 8.43
CA ARG A 167 4.99 -14.57 8.50
C ARG A 167 4.34 -14.05 7.22
N ARG A 168 3.49 -14.86 6.61
CA ARG A 168 2.74 -14.54 5.38
C ARG A 168 1.24 -14.62 5.63
N PRO A 169 0.42 -13.95 4.81
CA PRO A 169 -1.03 -14.05 4.89
C PRO A 169 -1.49 -15.51 4.79
N SER A 170 -2.44 -15.92 5.64
CA SER A 170 -3.06 -17.25 5.58
C SER A 170 -4.42 -17.13 4.90
N CYS A 171 -4.41 -17.14 3.57
CA CYS A 171 -5.61 -16.97 2.77
C CYS A 171 -6.29 -18.31 2.46
N VAL A 172 -7.60 -18.27 2.25
CA VAL A 172 -8.36 -19.46 1.81
C VAL A 172 -7.86 -19.88 0.42
N PRO A 173 -7.52 -21.16 0.20
CA PRO A 173 -7.06 -21.62 -1.12
C PRO A 173 -8.08 -21.37 -2.23
N ILE A 174 -7.59 -20.99 -3.42
CA ILE A 174 -8.44 -20.60 -4.56
C ILE A 174 -9.34 -21.77 -5.01
N GLU A 175 -8.86 -23.01 -4.87
CA GLU A 175 -9.57 -24.23 -5.27
C GLU A 175 -10.95 -24.34 -4.60
N ARG A 176 -11.05 -23.89 -3.33
CA ARG A 176 -12.31 -23.93 -2.57
C ARG A 176 -13.38 -23.01 -3.13
N PHE A 177 -13.00 -21.96 -3.87
CA PHE A 177 -13.95 -21.06 -4.52
C PHE A 177 -14.41 -21.57 -5.88
N ARG A 178 -13.67 -22.50 -6.50
CA ARG A 178 -14.01 -23.10 -7.80
C ARG A 178 -14.99 -24.27 -7.66
N GLU A 179 -14.96 -24.99 -6.54
CA GLU A 179 -15.85 -26.13 -6.27
C GLU A 179 -17.30 -25.71 -5.94
N GLY A 180 -17.53 -24.45 -5.55
CA GLY A 180 -18.87 -23.92 -5.24
C GLY A 180 -19.73 -23.55 -6.46
N ASP A 181 -19.16 -23.50 -7.67
CA ASP A 181 -19.84 -23.13 -8.93
C ASP A 181 -20.37 -24.37 -9.70
N GLY A 182 -20.23 -25.57 -9.14
CA GLY A 182 -20.60 -26.84 -9.77
C GLY A 182 -21.96 -27.42 -9.35
N THR A 183 -22.75 -26.71 -8.55
CA THR A 183 -24.08 -27.17 -8.10
C THR A 183 -25.13 -26.09 -8.24
N LEU A 184 -25.62 -25.91 -9.48
CA LEU A 184 -26.94 -25.37 -9.80
C LEU A 184 -27.53 -26.15 -10.98
#